data_AF-A0A7R9JZ18-F1
#
_entry.id   AF-A0A7R9JZ18-F1
#
_cell.length_a   1.000
_cell.length_b   1.000
_cell.length_c   1.000
_cell.angle_alpha   90.00
_cell.angle_beta   90.00
_cell.angle_gamma   90.00
#
_symmetry.space_group_name_H-M   'P 1'
#
loop_
_entity.id
_entity.type
_entity.pdbx_description
1 polymer ?
#
loop_
_entity_poly.entity_id
_entity_poly.type
_entity_poly.pdbx_seq_one_letter_code
_entity_poly.pdbx_strand_id
1 'polypeptide(L)'
;MSPAALLSCCVVVLVTGHVSGTRAALHDESILYRAAEIAAGLNRTSSGCFQKLSVLKDAVDVGELWAVKVLDASGVPGSSFTWGNNYWLGSASQCRSIGWTLPKARGNASADTRPPFQLEFFVANFRHNSSLQVHVRMPNEDLILVGLCLPDSCPVPEVSRLLESLFSSDRPFKFQTLYDMELRLEQVRSLKKDNFLMTQPNVVIVLSVLLVAVLLMIVGTLYDTLIWQARLQELELNKITTAMNNKNGHVEIQIMKNSINGHLKKSDLPSGQTTNQKKEENSFKQGAWGRFLLCFSIYSNTLLILNTKLGQDSVRTIHGLRFLGMCWIVMVHTVFYMSDYADNKPEAFVMSEGLFVQIVANSTLSVDTFFFISGFLVSYLYYKEKSRKQPDTGLTITFKSRVSEFCLMVSRRFLRLTPAYMAVLAITTINMTWYSRTSIFHMTERADLVCPKYWWRNLLYINNMFNREEMVRTGPTLAWEYMLASVGILSTLLVSSALATGIISFSHGYVPTYVTQQHS
;
A
#
# COMPACT_ATOMS: atom_id res chain seq x y z
N MET A 1 -1.48 55.24 53.86
CA MET A 1 -0.81 54.17 53.09
C MET A 1 -0.26 54.79 51.82
N SER A 2 1.04 54.61 51.54
CA SER A 2 1.69 55.22 50.36
C SER A 2 1.11 54.64 49.06
N PRO A 3 0.87 55.43 47.99
CA PRO A 3 0.40 54.94 46.71
C PRO A 3 1.31 53.85 46.09
N ALA A 4 2.58 53.79 46.48
CA ALA A 4 3.50 52.71 46.09
C ALA A 4 3.11 51.33 46.69
N ALA A 5 2.53 51.30 47.89
CA ALA A 5 2.10 50.06 48.54
C ALA A 5 0.83 49.49 47.89
N LEU A 6 -0.08 50.36 47.43
CA LEU A 6 -1.29 49.97 46.69
C LEU A 6 -0.95 49.41 45.30
N LEU A 7 0.00 50.03 44.57
CA LEU A 7 0.47 49.48 43.30
C LEU A 7 1.17 48.12 43.47
N SER A 8 2.01 47.96 44.49
CA SER A 8 2.67 46.69 44.78
C SER A 8 1.67 45.59 45.13
N CYS A 9 0.62 45.89 45.92
CA CYS A 9 -0.45 44.94 46.21
C CYS A 9 -1.27 44.58 44.96
N CYS A 10 -1.65 45.56 44.13
CA CYS A 10 -2.41 45.29 42.91
C CYS A 10 -1.64 44.43 41.90
N VAL A 11 -0.33 44.67 41.72
CA VAL A 11 0.51 43.86 40.83
C VAL A 11 0.68 42.44 41.39
N VAL A 12 0.88 42.28 42.70
CA VAL A 12 0.98 40.95 43.33
C VAL A 12 -0.36 40.20 43.21
N VAL A 13 -1.50 40.85 43.43
CA VAL A 13 -2.84 40.23 43.29
C VAL A 13 -3.15 39.85 41.83
N LEU A 14 -2.77 40.68 40.86
CA LEU A 14 -2.94 40.37 39.43
C LEU A 14 -2.04 39.20 38.99
N VAL A 15 -0.79 39.15 39.44
CA VAL A 15 0.15 38.06 39.10
C VAL A 15 -0.27 36.74 39.77
N THR A 16 -0.63 36.78 41.06
CA THR A 16 -1.12 35.59 41.79
C THR A 16 -2.47 35.09 41.28
N GLY A 17 -3.36 36.00 40.88
CA GLY A 17 -4.64 35.66 40.22
C GLY A 17 -4.44 35.03 38.84
N HIS A 18 -3.50 35.53 38.04
CA HIS A 18 -3.18 34.97 36.71
C HIS A 18 -2.48 33.60 36.80
N VAL A 19 -1.58 33.41 37.77
CA VAL A 19 -0.91 32.12 38.03
C VAL A 19 -1.90 31.07 38.58
N SER A 20 -2.85 31.48 39.43
CA SER A 20 -3.89 30.57 39.94
C SER A 20 -4.89 30.17 38.85
N GLY A 21 -5.27 31.11 37.98
CA GLY A 21 -6.15 30.84 36.83
C GLY A 21 -5.51 29.93 35.77
N THR A 22 -4.20 30.07 35.52
CA THR A 22 -3.46 29.20 34.57
C THR A 22 -3.27 27.78 35.08
N ARG A 23 -3.03 27.57 36.38
CA ARG A 23 -2.99 26.22 36.97
C ARG A 23 -4.35 25.51 36.93
N ALA A 24 -5.43 26.23 37.22
CA ALA A 24 -6.79 25.68 37.13
C ALA A 24 -7.14 25.29 35.68
N ALA A 25 -6.71 26.07 34.69
CA ALA A 25 -6.89 25.73 33.28
C ALA A 25 -6.10 24.47 32.87
N LEU A 26 -4.82 24.36 33.27
CA LEU A 26 -3.98 23.19 32.98
C LEU A 26 -4.53 21.90 33.59
N HIS A 27 -5.05 21.98 34.82
CA HIS A 27 -5.67 20.85 35.52
C HIS A 27 -6.91 20.30 34.81
N ASP A 28 -7.65 21.16 34.11
CA ASP A 28 -8.91 20.81 33.47
C ASP A 28 -8.79 20.45 31.98
N GLU A 29 -7.67 20.82 31.34
CA GLU A 29 -7.47 20.67 29.89
C GLU A 29 -6.29 19.76 29.51
N SER A 30 -5.22 19.70 30.31
CA SER A 30 -4.02 18.93 29.97
C SER A 30 -4.03 17.53 30.61
N ILE A 31 -4.20 16.52 29.76
CA ILE A 31 -4.13 15.11 30.16
C ILE A 31 -2.75 14.78 30.77
N LEU A 32 -1.68 15.29 30.16
CA LEU A 32 -0.31 15.06 30.64
C LEU A 32 -0.08 15.68 32.03
N TYR A 33 -0.51 16.93 32.24
CA TYR A 33 -0.32 17.60 33.52
C TYR A 33 -1.06 16.85 34.64
N ARG A 34 -2.33 16.48 34.42
CA ARG A 34 -3.13 15.72 35.39
C ARG A 34 -2.54 14.32 35.67
N ALA A 35 -2.03 13.64 34.64
CA ALA A 35 -1.32 12.38 34.82
C ALA A 35 -0.06 12.54 35.68
N ALA A 36 0.71 13.61 35.46
CA ALA A 36 1.91 13.91 36.24
C ALA A 36 1.59 14.28 37.71
N GLU A 37 0.47 14.96 37.95
CA GLU A 37 -0.04 15.27 39.29
C GLU A 37 -0.44 14.00 40.06
N ILE A 38 -1.21 13.09 39.44
CA ILE A 38 -1.56 11.80 40.04
C ILE A 38 -0.30 10.98 40.33
N ALA A 39 0.64 10.95 39.39
CA ALA A 39 1.92 10.26 39.57
C ALA A 39 2.74 10.84 40.73
N ALA A 40 2.66 12.15 40.99
CA ALA A 40 3.31 12.79 42.13
C ALA A 40 2.66 12.43 43.48
N GLY A 41 1.34 12.21 43.49
CA GLY A 41 0.59 11.78 44.69
C GLY A 41 0.79 10.30 45.05
N LEU A 42 1.08 9.45 44.06
CA LEU A 42 1.42 8.04 44.23
C LEU A 42 2.88 7.92 44.71
N ASN A 43 3.08 7.87 46.02
CA ASN A 43 4.33 7.72 46.77
C ASN A 43 5.62 7.49 45.93
N ARG A 44 6.56 8.47 46.00
CA ARG A 44 7.80 8.62 45.19
C ARG A 44 8.75 7.41 45.11
N THR A 45 8.50 6.35 45.87
CA THR A 45 9.34 5.15 46.01
C THR A 45 8.99 4.00 45.06
N SER A 46 7.94 4.11 44.23
CA SER A 46 7.41 2.97 43.47
C SER A 46 8.02 2.76 42.08
N SER A 47 8.36 3.81 41.31
CA SER A 47 9.02 3.65 40.00
C SER A 47 9.80 4.90 39.54
N GLY A 48 10.84 4.68 38.72
CA GLY A 48 11.62 5.76 38.12
C GLY A 48 10.82 6.63 37.14
N CYS A 49 9.69 6.13 36.61
CA CYS A 49 8.75 6.90 35.80
C CYS A 49 8.02 7.97 36.63
N PHE A 50 7.41 7.57 37.76
CA PHE A 50 6.63 8.49 38.58
C PHE A 50 7.48 9.57 39.23
N GLN A 51 8.72 9.25 39.61
CA GLN A 51 9.66 10.26 40.09
C GLN A 51 9.94 11.34 39.04
N LYS A 52 10.20 10.95 37.78
CA LYS A 52 10.44 11.91 36.70
C LYS A 52 9.18 12.69 36.31
N LEU A 53 7.99 12.07 36.40
CA LEU A 53 6.72 12.77 36.21
C LEU A 53 6.46 13.81 37.31
N SER A 54 6.82 13.52 38.57
CA SER A 54 6.78 14.52 39.64
C SER A 54 7.71 15.70 39.34
N VAL A 55 8.92 15.45 38.84
CA VAL A 55 9.84 16.52 38.43
C VAL A 55 9.26 17.34 37.28
N LEU A 56 8.64 16.70 36.29
CA LEU A 56 7.96 17.39 35.19
C LEU A 56 6.85 18.30 35.72
N LYS A 57 5.98 17.79 36.60
CA LYS A 57 4.90 18.56 37.21
C LYS A 57 5.44 19.78 37.96
N ASP A 58 6.45 19.58 38.81
CA ASP A 58 7.05 20.67 39.60
C ASP A 58 7.69 21.73 38.68
N ALA A 59 8.32 21.32 37.59
CA ALA A 59 8.90 22.22 36.60
C ALA A 59 7.85 22.99 35.78
N VAL A 60 6.69 22.38 35.50
CA VAL A 60 5.54 23.08 34.92
C VAL A 60 5.01 24.16 35.89
N ASP A 61 4.89 23.83 37.17
CA ASP A 61 4.38 24.76 38.20
C ASP A 61 5.24 26.01 38.36
N VAL A 62 6.55 25.86 38.13
CA VAL A 62 7.55 26.93 38.14
C VAL A 62 7.59 27.69 36.79
N GLY A 63 7.09 27.10 35.72
CA GLY A 63 7.12 27.68 34.38
C GLY A 63 8.45 27.49 33.65
N GLU A 64 9.17 26.40 33.93
CA GLU A 64 10.42 26.10 33.24
C GLU A 64 10.19 25.81 31.75
N LEU A 65 10.98 26.44 30.87
CA LEU A 65 10.74 26.41 29.43
C LEU A 65 10.77 24.98 28.84
N TRP A 66 11.64 24.09 29.35
CA TRP A 66 11.67 22.72 28.85
C TRP A 66 10.40 21.96 29.20
N ALA A 67 9.83 22.17 30.38
CA ALA A 67 8.62 21.50 30.84
C ALA A 67 7.38 22.00 30.08
N VAL A 68 7.30 23.30 29.82
CA VAL A 68 6.26 23.89 28.95
C VAL A 68 6.33 23.32 27.53
N LYS A 69 7.54 23.15 26.97
CA LYS A 69 7.71 22.49 25.67
C LYS A 69 7.23 21.04 25.66
N VAL A 70 7.35 20.32 26.77
CA VAL A 70 6.84 18.94 26.90
C VAL A 70 5.31 18.91 26.89
N LEU A 71 4.67 19.87 27.56
CA LEU A 71 3.22 20.05 27.50
C LEU A 71 2.76 20.40 26.08
N ASP A 72 3.43 21.34 25.42
CA ASP A 72 3.12 21.80 24.05
C ASP A 72 3.32 20.68 23.01
N ALA A 73 4.31 19.81 23.22
CA ALA A 73 4.51 18.64 22.37
C ALA A 73 3.45 17.54 22.58
N SER A 74 2.66 17.60 23.67
CA SER A 74 1.64 16.60 23.98
C SER A 74 0.28 16.99 23.38
N GLY A 75 -0.56 16.00 23.16
CA GLY A 75 -1.88 16.16 22.57
C GLY A 75 -2.89 16.80 23.51
N VAL A 76 -3.75 17.63 22.95
CA VAL A 76 -4.90 18.25 23.61
C VAL A 76 -6.16 18.04 22.76
N PRO A 77 -7.36 18.11 23.37
CA PRO A 77 -8.61 18.02 22.62
C PRO A 77 -8.70 19.06 21.50
N GLY A 78 -8.94 18.59 20.27
CA GLY A 78 -9.14 19.44 19.10
C GLY A 78 -10.56 19.99 18.99
N SER A 79 -10.77 20.94 18.07
CA SER A 79 -12.11 21.39 17.70
C SER A 79 -12.86 20.33 16.89
N SER A 80 -14.18 20.46 16.77
CA SER A 80 -15.02 19.59 15.93
C SER A 80 -15.16 18.14 16.41
N PHE A 81 -15.09 17.91 17.72
CA PHE A 81 -15.39 16.59 18.31
C PHE A 81 -16.78 16.07 17.88
N THR A 82 -17.80 16.93 17.88
CA THR A 82 -19.17 16.53 17.47
C THR A 82 -19.26 16.06 16.02
N TRP A 83 -18.32 16.46 15.17
CA TRP A 83 -18.20 16.05 13.77
C TRP A 83 -17.17 14.94 13.54
N GLY A 84 -16.66 14.30 14.59
CA GLY A 84 -15.76 13.14 14.47
C GLY A 84 -14.26 13.45 14.53
N ASN A 85 -13.85 14.63 15.02
CA ASN A 85 -12.44 14.89 15.29
C ASN A 85 -11.98 14.20 16.58
N ASN A 86 -11.37 13.04 16.42
CA ASN A 86 -10.86 12.22 17.52
C ASN A 86 -9.32 12.18 17.58
N TYR A 87 -8.64 13.09 16.89
CA TYR A 87 -7.18 13.13 16.78
C TYR A 87 -6.58 14.19 17.72
N TRP A 88 -6.14 13.78 18.91
CA TRP A 88 -5.46 14.62 19.90
C TRP A 88 -3.96 14.30 19.89
N LEU A 89 -3.33 14.51 18.73
CA LEU A 89 -2.09 13.80 18.38
C LEU A 89 -0.82 14.37 18.99
N GLY A 90 -0.77 15.65 19.36
CA GLY A 90 0.48 16.31 19.75
C GLY A 90 1.55 16.24 18.64
N SER A 91 2.81 16.42 19.00
CA SER A 91 3.94 16.42 18.06
C SER A 91 5.09 15.54 18.53
N ALA A 92 5.17 14.33 17.95
CA ALA A 92 6.24 13.38 18.21
C ALA A 92 7.63 13.88 17.81
N SER A 93 7.72 14.69 16.75
CA SER A 93 8.98 15.30 16.33
C SER A 93 9.45 16.37 17.31
N GLN A 94 8.53 17.21 17.79
CA GLN A 94 8.84 18.20 18.82
C GLN A 94 9.30 17.52 20.11
N CYS A 95 8.57 16.53 20.62
CA CYS A 95 8.92 15.80 21.84
C CYS A 95 10.38 15.28 21.82
N ARG A 96 10.80 14.68 20.70
CA ARG A 96 12.18 14.18 20.52
C ARG A 96 13.22 15.28 20.41
N SER A 97 12.85 16.45 19.88
CA SER A 97 13.76 17.58 19.67
C SER A 97 13.99 18.43 20.92
N ILE A 98 13.17 18.28 21.97
CA ILE A 98 13.29 19.08 23.21
C ILE A 98 14.65 18.88 23.90
N GLY A 99 15.24 17.68 23.79
CA GLY A 99 16.57 17.39 24.32
C GLY A 99 17.73 17.84 23.43
N TRP A 100 17.46 18.35 22.22
CA TRP A 100 18.51 18.69 21.25
C TRP A 100 19.04 20.10 21.47
N THR A 101 20.31 20.29 21.13
CA THR A 101 20.91 21.63 21.06
C THR A 101 20.45 22.30 19.77
N LEU A 102 19.63 23.33 19.89
CA LEU A 102 19.39 24.22 18.76
C LEU A 102 20.70 24.94 18.40
N PRO A 103 21.08 25.04 17.11
CA PRO A 103 22.16 25.93 16.70
C PRO A 103 21.87 27.32 17.26
N LYS A 104 22.83 27.93 17.98
CA LYS A 104 22.67 29.18 18.73
C LYS A 104 21.74 30.14 18.00
N ALA A 105 20.49 30.21 18.45
CA ALA A 105 19.58 31.25 18.02
C ALA A 105 20.22 32.59 18.40
N ARG A 106 20.17 33.56 17.49
CA ARG A 106 20.78 34.87 17.64
C ARG A 106 20.05 35.64 18.75
N GLY A 107 20.45 35.42 20.00
CA GLY A 107 19.85 36.05 21.18
C GLY A 107 20.32 35.43 22.49
N ASN A 108 20.33 36.20 23.58
CA ASN A 108 20.82 35.87 24.92
C ASN A 108 20.00 34.77 25.64
N ALA A 109 19.73 33.63 25.02
CA ALA A 109 19.13 32.47 25.67
C ALA A 109 20.24 31.63 26.34
N SER A 110 20.74 32.11 27.48
CA SER A 110 21.80 31.48 28.28
C SER A 110 21.27 30.73 29.51
N ALA A 111 20.08 30.13 29.42
CA ALA A 111 19.64 29.10 30.37
C ALA A 111 19.67 27.75 29.66
N ASP A 112 20.20 26.71 30.30
CA ASP A 112 20.15 25.35 29.79
C ASP A 112 18.68 24.88 29.77
N THR A 113 18.00 25.01 28.63
CA THR A 113 16.58 24.69 28.49
C THR A 113 16.36 23.20 28.21
N ARG A 114 17.24 22.34 28.73
CA ARG A 114 17.16 20.89 28.49
C ARG A 114 16.42 20.20 29.62
N PRO A 115 15.61 19.18 29.30
CA PRO A 115 15.02 18.34 30.31
C PRO A 115 16.13 17.55 31.03
N PRO A 116 15.99 17.29 32.35
CA PRO A 116 16.96 16.51 33.12
C PRO A 116 16.98 15.01 32.77
N PHE A 117 16.08 14.58 31.88
CA PHE A 117 15.94 13.19 31.41
C PHE A 117 15.52 13.16 29.94
N GLN A 118 15.73 12.02 29.29
CA GLN A 118 15.27 11.80 27.92
C GLN A 118 13.76 11.59 27.87
N LEU A 119 13.17 12.00 26.74
CA LEU A 119 11.74 11.95 26.50
C LEU A 119 11.44 10.98 25.36
N GLU A 120 10.28 10.33 25.45
CA GLU A 120 9.75 9.43 24.45
C GLU A 120 8.27 9.74 24.20
N PHE A 121 7.82 9.51 22.97
CA PHE A 121 6.46 9.80 22.56
C PHE A 121 5.58 8.57 22.63
N PHE A 122 4.48 8.67 23.37
CA PHE A 122 3.50 7.62 23.57
C PHE A 122 2.21 7.98 22.87
N VAL A 123 1.45 6.97 22.46
CA VAL A 123 0.10 7.15 21.93
C VAL A 123 -0.82 6.25 22.72
N ALA A 124 -1.85 6.85 23.29
CA ALA A 124 -2.91 6.18 24.00
C ALA A 124 -4.20 6.23 23.18
N ASN A 125 -4.80 5.07 23.01
CA ASN A 125 -6.04 4.85 22.28
C ASN A 125 -7.17 4.72 23.30
N PHE A 126 -8.17 5.59 23.22
CA PHE A 126 -9.36 5.57 24.07
C PHE A 126 -10.62 5.39 23.23
N ARG A 127 -11.58 4.61 23.72
CA ARG A 127 -12.94 4.59 23.16
C ARG A 127 -13.84 5.51 23.96
N HIS A 128 -14.69 6.27 23.28
CA HIS A 128 -15.69 7.12 23.93
C HIS A 128 -17.12 6.62 23.69
N ASN A 129 -18.02 6.91 24.63
CA ASN A 129 -19.45 6.59 24.52
C ASN A 129 -20.36 7.82 24.30
N SER A 130 -19.78 8.98 23.97
CA SER A 130 -20.54 10.21 23.75
C SER A 130 -21.67 10.05 22.73
N SER A 131 -22.86 10.51 23.12
CA SER A 131 -24.03 10.63 22.24
C SER A 131 -24.02 11.92 21.39
N LEU A 132 -23.10 12.85 21.68
CA LEU A 132 -23.04 14.17 21.03
C LEU A 132 -22.18 14.16 19.74
N GLN A 133 -21.44 13.09 19.49
CA GLN A 133 -20.71 12.90 18.23
C GLN A 133 -21.63 12.26 17.17
N VAL A 134 -21.57 12.76 15.94
CA VAL A 134 -22.26 12.16 14.80
C VAL A 134 -21.63 10.82 14.45
N HIS A 135 -22.40 9.75 14.57
CA HIS A 135 -21.99 8.38 14.24
C HIS A 135 -22.46 8.00 12.83
N VAL A 136 -21.53 7.67 11.95
CA VAL A 136 -21.78 7.26 10.55
C VAL A 136 -21.53 5.76 10.34
N ARG A 137 -21.37 4.99 11.42
CA ARG A 137 -21.07 3.54 11.45
C ARG A 137 -19.78 3.20 10.73
N MET A 138 -18.79 4.08 10.81
CA MET A 138 -17.44 3.82 10.29
C MET A 138 -16.62 3.05 11.33
N PRO A 139 -15.69 2.18 10.89
CA PRO A 139 -14.82 1.48 11.83
C PRO A 139 -13.95 2.48 12.61
N ASN A 140 -13.83 2.25 13.92
CA ASN A 140 -13.05 3.10 14.83
C ASN A 140 -13.51 4.57 14.85
N GLU A 141 -14.80 4.84 14.57
CA GLU A 141 -15.35 6.19 14.66
C GLU A 141 -15.34 6.73 16.10
N ASP A 142 -15.40 5.85 17.11
CA ASP A 142 -15.37 6.15 18.54
C ASP A 142 -13.95 6.20 19.16
N LEU A 143 -12.91 6.05 18.34
CA LEU A 143 -11.52 5.90 18.79
C LEU A 143 -10.79 7.25 18.85
N ILE A 144 -10.46 7.70 20.05
CA ILE A 144 -9.63 8.88 20.32
C ILE A 144 -8.16 8.49 20.44
N LEU A 145 -7.32 9.21 19.69
CA LEU A 145 -5.88 9.04 19.64
C LEU A 145 -5.21 10.19 20.39
N VAL A 146 -4.61 9.88 21.54
CA VAL A 146 -3.95 10.86 22.40
C VAL A 146 -2.44 10.68 22.36
N GLY A 147 -1.71 11.66 21.86
CA GLY A 147 -0.25 11.69 21.92
C GLY A 147 0.26 12.28 23.23
N LEU A 148 1.23 11.64 23.88
CA LEU A 148 1.80 12.08 25.16
C LEU A 148 3.32 12.06 25.11
N CYS A 149 3.96 13.18 25.44
CA CYS A 149 5.40 13.25 25.60
C CYS A 149 5.77 12.93 27.06
N LEU A 150 6.33 11.74 27.30
CA LEU A 150 6.62 11.22 28.63
C LEU A 150 8.12 10.92 28.79
N PRO A 151 8.62 10.77 30.02
CA PRO A 151 9.99 10.30 30.24
C PRO A 151 10.23 8.91 29.60
N ASP A 152 11.41 8.71 29.03
CA ASP A 152 11.84 7.45 28.40
C ASP A 152 11.86 6.22 29.34
N SER A 153 11.98 6.47 30.64
CA SER A 153 11.97 5.43 31.68
C SER A 153 10.56 4.93 32.02
N CYS A 154 9.52 5.47 31.40
CA CYS A 154 8.14 5.03 31.62
C CYS A 154 7.83 3.78 30.78
N PRO A 155 7.68 2.59 31.39
CA PRO A 155 7.29 1.41 30.63
C PRO A 155 5.80 1.48 30.28
N VAL A 156 5.43 0.93 29.12
CA VAL A 156 4.04 0.95 28.61
C VAL A 156 3.01 0.48 29.66
N PRO A 157 3.23 -0.62 30.42
CA PRO A 157 2.25 -1.06 31.42
C PRO A 157 2.04 -0.08 32.58
N GLU A 158 3.06 0.68 33.00
CA GLU A 158 2.89 1.71 34.04
C GLU A 158 2.08 2.90 33.53
N VAL A 159 2.34 3.32 32.29
CA VAL A 159 1.57 4.39 31.63
C VAL A 159 0.12 3.98 31.46
N SER A 160 -0.16 2.73 31.06
CA SER A 160 -1.53 2.20 30.97
C SER A 160 -2.28 2.30 32.29
N ARG A 161 -1.68 1.84 33.40
CA ARG A 161 -2.32 1.92 34.73
C ARG A 161 -2.54 3.36 35.19
N LEU A 162 -1.59 4.25 34.90
CA LEU A 162 -1.71 5.68 35.23
C LEU A 162 -2.89 6.31 34.49
N LEU A 163 -3.02 6.05 33.19
CA LEU A 163 -4.12 6.56 32.38
C LEU A 163 -5.47 5.92 32.75
N GLU A 164 -5.51 4.62 33.05
CA GLU A 164 -6.71 3.96 33.59
C GLU A 164 -7.15 4.62 34.90
N SER A 165 -6.23 4.85 35.84
CA SER A 165 -6.53 5.53 37.11
C SER A 165 -7.01 6.96 36.90
N LEU A 166 -6.45 7.68 35.93
CA LEU A 166 -6.83 9.05 35.60
C LEU A 166 -8.30 9.12 35.15
N PHE A 167 -8.73 8.23 34.26
CA PHE A 167 -10.09 8.21 33.72
C PHE A 167 -11.07 7.32 34.51
N SER A 168 -10.64 6.72 35.64
CA SER A 168 -11.51 5.94 36.54
C SER A 168 -12.44 6.80 37.37
N SER A 169 -12.09 8.06 37.59
CA SER A 169 -12.96 9.02 38.29
C SER A 169 -14.04 9.53 37.34
N ASP A 170 -15.21 9.89 37.87
CA ASP A 170 -16.31 10.44 37.05
C ASP A 170 -15.89 11.80 36.46
N ARG A 171 -15.68 11.82 35.14
CA ARG A 171 -15.40 12.99 34.28
C ARG A 171 -14.40 13.99 34.89
N PRO A 172 -13.11 13.60 35.07
CA PRO A 172 -12.07 14.46 35.66
C PRO A 172 -11.77 15.74 34.87
N PHE A 173 -12.13 15.81 33.59
CA PHE A 173 -11.84 16.95 32.71
C PHE A 173 -13.10 17.69 32.26
N LYS A 174 -12.99 19.01 32.03
CA LYS A 174 -14.09 19.85 31.53
C LYS A 174 -14.67 19.35 30.21
N PHE A 175 -13.81 18.87 29.31
CA PHE A 175 -14.23 18.36 28.01
C PHE A 175 -15.10 17.09 28.14
N GLN A 176 -14.90 16.25 29.16
CA GLN A 176 -15.72 15.05 29.38
C GLN A 176 -17.14 15.44 29.82
N THR A 177 -17.24 16.46 30.67
CA THR A 177 -18.53 17.03 31.08
C THR A 177 -19.22 17.74 29.93
N LEU A 178 -18.48 18.54 29.15
CA LEU A 178 -19.01 19.27 28.00
C LEU A 178 -19.57 18.34 26.91
N TYR A 179 -18.85 17.27 26.60
CA TYR A 179 -19.22 16.33 25.54
C TYR A 179 -19.96 15.08 26.03
N ASP A 180 -20.38 15.05 27.29
CA ASP A 180 -21.06 13.90 27.90
C ASP A 180 -20.38 12.57 27.56
N MET A 181 -19.08 12.47 27.87
CA MET A 181 -18.25 11.35 27.41
C MET A 181 -17.42 10.68 28.50
N GLU A 182 -17.48 9.35 28.52
CA GLU A 182 -16.60 8.48 29.29
C GLU A 182 -15.53 7.91 28.37
N LEU A 183 -14.29 7.84 28.86
CA LEU A 183 -13.14 7.35 28.09
C LEU A 183 -12.66 6.03 28.67
N ARG A 184 -12.62 5.00 27.82
CA ARG A 184 -12.07 3.69 28.16
C ARG A 184 -10.76 3.48 27.42
N LEU A 185 -9.68 3.23 28.16
CA LEU A 185 -8.38 2.90 27.56
C LEU A 185 -8.46 1.55 26.82
N GLU A 186 -8.05 1.53 25.55
CA GLU A 186 -7.96 0.33 24.74
C GLU A 186 -6.51 -0.16 24.61
N GLN A 187 -5.59 0.75 24.30
CA GLN A 187 -4.18 0.41 24.08
C GLN A 187 -3.26 1.61 24.34
N VAL A 188 -2.07 1.36 24.89
CA VAL A 188 -0.96 2.32 24.90
C VAL A 188 0.20 1.74 24.10
N ARG A 189 0.85 2.59 23.30
CA ARG A 189 2.05 2.23 22.53
C ARG A 189 3.11 3.31 22.67
N SER A 190 4.37 2.90 22.69
CA SER A 190 5.52 3.80 22.61
C SER A 190 6.02 3.87 21.16
N LEU A 191 6.24 5.08 20.65
CA LEU A 191 6.79 5.31 19.30
C LEU A 191 8.33 5.34 19.33
N LYS A 192 8.93 4.30 19.91
CA LYS A 192 10.39 4.16 19.98
C LYS A 192 10.95 4.04 18.57
N LYS A 193 12.01 4.79 18.27
CA LYS A 193 12.77 4.61 17.04
C LYS A 193 13.83 3.54 17.28
N ASP A 194 13.44 2.28 17.17
CA ASP A 194 14.35 1.13 17.28
C ASP A 194 14.50 0.39 15.94
N ASN A 195 15.54 -0.44 15.85
CA ASN A 195 15.78 -1.29 14.66
C ASN A 195 14.89 -2.54 14.66
N PHE A 196 13.73 -2.50 15.31
CA PHE A 196 12.83 -3.63 15.50
C PHE A 196 12.44 -4.32 14.20
N LEU A 197 12.29 -3.56 13.11
CA LEU A 197 11.93 -4.11 11.81
C LEU A 197 12.94 -5.19 11.35
N MET A 198 14.23 -5.04 11.67
CA MET A 198 15.27 -6.02 11.32
C MET A 198 15.29 -7.24 12.24
N THR A 199 14.61 -7.19 13.39
CA THR A 199 14.51 -8.34 14.31
C THR A 199 13.40 -9.31 13.92
N GLN A 200 12.47 -8.88 13.06
CA GLN A 200 11.32 -9.70 12.67
C GLN A 200 11.70 -10.71 11.57
N PRO A 201 11.51 -12.03 11.78
CA PRO A 201 11.94 -13.05 10.83
C PRO A 201 11.25 -12.90 9.46
N ASN A 202 9.96 -12.52 9.47
CA ASN A 202 9.19 -12.31 8.24
C ASN A 202 9.77 -11.18 7.38
N VAL A 203 10.23 -10.09 8.01
CA VAL A 203 10.86 -8.97 7.30
C VAL A 203 12.18 -9.41 6.70
N VAL A 204 13.02 -10.11 7.47
CA VAL A 204 14.32 -10.60 7.00
C VAL A 204 14.17 -11.51 5.79
N ILE A 205 13.19 -12.44 5.82
CA ILE A 205 12.88 -13.31 4.67
C ILE A 205 12.52 -12.47 3.44
N VAL A 206 11.59 -11.53 3.56
CA VAL A 206 11.17 -10.73 2.40
C VAL A 206 12.31 -9.85 1.88
N LEU A 207 13.09 -9.21 2.76
CA LEU A 207 14.25 -8.41 2.36
C LEU A 207 15.30 -9.27 1.66
N SER A 208 15.55 -10.50 2.13
CA SER A 208 16.47 -11.43 1.46
C SER A 208 15.97 -11.84 0.06
N VAL A 209 14.67 -12.11 -0.10
CA VAL A 209 14.08 -12.41 -1.41
C VAL A 209 14.21 -11.23 -2.37
N LEU A 210 13.93 -10.01 -1.90
CA LEU A 210 14.09 -8.79 -2.68
C LEU A 210 15.56 -8.56 -3.06
N LEU A 211 16.50 -8.81 -2.14
CA LEU A 211 17.93 -8.71 -2.40
C LEU A 211 18.36 -9.71 -3.48
N VAL A 212 17.93 -10.97 -3.39
CA VAL A 212 18.21 -12.00 -4.41
C VAL A 212 17.64 -11.58 -5.77
N ALA A 213 16.41 -11.04 -5.82
CA ALA A 213 15.82 -10.56 -7.06
C ALA A 213 16.64 -9.40 -7.66
N VAL A 214 17.09 -8.44 -6.84
CA VAL A 214 17.96 -7.34 -7.28
C VAL A 214 19.30 -7.85 -7.80
N LEU A 215 19.92 -8.81 -7.11
CA LEU A 215 21.16 -9.43 -7.57
C LEU A 215 20.98 -10.13 -8.92
N LEU A 216 19.89 -10.91 -9.08
CA LEU A 216 19.54 -11.54 -10.36
C LEU A 216 19.32 -10.49 -11.46
N MET A 217 18.69 -9.35 -11.15
CA MET A 217 18.52 -8.26 -12.10
C MET A 217 19.85 -7.64 -12.53
N ILE A 218 20.78 -7.42 -11.59
CA ILE A 218 22.11 -6.88 -11.89
C ILE A 218 22.88 -7.87 -12.78
N VAL A 219 22.96 -9.14 -12.37
CA VAL A 219 23.67 -10.19 -13.13
C VAL A 219 23.04 -10.39 -14.51
N GLY A 220 21.71 -10.42 -14.60
CA GLY A 220 20.98 -10.55 -15.86
C GLY A 220 21.23 -9.38 -16.80
N THR A 221 21.28 -8.15 -16.27
CA THR A 221 21.56 -6.94 -17.06
C THR A 221 23.00 -6.88 -17.55
N LEU A 222 23.96 -7.29 -16.71
CA LEU A 222 25.36 -7.39 -17.11
C LEU A 222 25.55 -8.46 -18.19
N TYR A 223 24.95 -9.63 -18.03
CA TYR A 223 24.98 -10.69 -19.05
C TYR A 223 24.35 -10.21 -20.37
N ASP A 224 23.20 -9.54 -20.31
CA ASP A 224 22.52 -9.03 -21.51
C ASP A 224 23.39 -8.00 -22.24
N THR A 225 23.80 -6.93 -21.56
CA THR A 225 24.50 -5.82 -22.21
C THR A 225 25.92 -6.17 -22.65
N LEU A 226 26.70 -6.87 -21.82
CA LEU A 226 28.11 -7.15 -22.12
C LEU A 226 28.31 -8.37 -23.02
N ILE A 227 27.47 -9.40 -22.90
CA ILE A 227 27.66 -10.66 -23.61
C ILE A 227 26.63 -10.81 -24.73
N TRP A 228 25.34 -10.66 -24.42
CA TRP A 228 24.28 -10.95 -25.39
C TRP A 228 24.17 -9.89 -26.50
N GLN A 229 24.12 -8.61 -26.15
CA GLN A 229 24.04 -7.51 -27.13
C GLN A 229 25.31 -7.40 -27.98
N ALA A 230 26.50 -7.56 -27.37
CA ALA A 230 27.76 -7.57 -28.10
C ALA A 230 27.80 -8.68 -29.16
N ARG A 231 27.35 -9.89 -28.82
CA ARG A 231 27.24 -11.02 -29.77
C ARG A 231 26.19 -10.77 -30.86
N LEU A 232 25.07 -10.15 -30.51
CA LEU A 232 24.04 -9.77 -31.48
C LEU A 232 24.60 -8.80 -32.53
N GLN A 233 25.36 -7.79 -32.10
CA GLN A 233 25.99 -6.82 -33.01
C GLN A 233 27.03 -7.50 -33.94
N GLU A 234 27.85 -8.39 -33.40
CA GLU A 234 28.82 -9.16 -34.21
C GLU A 234 28.12 -10.02 -35.27
N LEU A 235 27.01 -10.66 -34.90
CA LEU A 235 26.20 -11.46 -35.84
C LEU A 235 25.54 -10.61 -36.92
N GLU A 236 25.01 -9.43 -36.56
CA GLU A 236 24.46 -8.49 -37.55
C GLU A 236 25.55 -8.01 -38.52
N LEU A 237 26.75 -7.71 -38.02
CA LEU A 237 27.89 -7.32 -38.83
C LEU A 237 28.33 -8.45 -39.78
N ASN A 238 28.39 -9.69 -39.28
CA ASN A 238 28.74 -10.85 -40.09
C ASN A 238 27.69 -11.10 -41.18
N LYS A 239 26.39 -10.99 -40.87
CA LYS A 239 25.31 -11.11 -41.88
C LYS A 239 25.41 -10.03 -42.96
N ILE A 240 25.69 -8.79 -42.57
CA ILE A 240 25.89 -7.68 -43.51
C ILE A 240 27.11 -7.97 -44.40
N THR A 241 28.22 -8.42 -43.82
CA THR A 241 29.45 -8.75 -44.55
C THR A 241 29.23 -9.90 -45.54
N THR A 242 28.53 -10.96 -45.14
CA THR A 242 28.19 -12.08 -46.02
C THR A 242 27.22 -11.65 -47.13
N ALA A 243 26.23 -10.81 -46.81
CA ALA A 243 25.31 -10.27 -47.80
C ALA A 243 26.00 -9.34 -48.82
N MET A 244 27.00 -8.56 -48.38
CA MET A 244 27.86 -7.78 -49.28
C MET A 244 28.73 -8.69 -50.14
N ASN A 245 29.38 -9.71 -49.56
CA ASN A 245 30.22 -10.65 -50.33
C ASN A 245 29.42 -11.47 -51.36
N ASN A 246 28.16 -11.84 -51.06
CA ASN A 246 27.29 -12.52 -52.01
C ASN A 246 26.78 -11.60 -53.14
N LYS A 247 26.76 -10.28 -52.92
CA LYS A 247 26.48 -9.28 -53.97
C LYS A 247 27.74 -8.93 -54.78
N ASN A 248 28.92 -9.09 -54.20
CA ASN A 248 30.21 -8.75 -54.83
C ASN A 248 30.78 -9.87 -55.74
N GLY A 249 29.90 -10.69 -56.33
CA GLY A 249 30.20 -11.38 -57.58
C GLY A 249 30.43 -10.42 -58.77
N HIS A 250 30.27 -9.12 -58.56
CA HIS A 250 30.91 -8.10 -59.39
C HIS A 250 31.21 -6.85 -58.56
N VAL A 251 32.45 -6.36 -58.72
CA VAL A 251 32.98 -5.05 -58.34
C VAL A 251 33.75 -5.00 -57.00
N GLU A 252 35.04 -4.73 -57.19
CA GLU A 252 36.09 -4.51 -56.20
C GLU A 252 35.82 -3.36 -55.23
N ILE A 253 36.48 -3.54 -54.09
CA ILE A 253 36.55 -2.68 -52.92
C ILE A 253 37.25 -1.35 -53.25
N GLN A 254 36.54 -0.23 -53.09
CA GLN A 254 37.14 0.93 -52.44
C GLN A 254 36.08 1.87 -51.87
N ILE A 255 36.38 2.42 -50.69
CA ILE A 255 35.68 3.45 -49.92
C ILE A 255 34.63 2.91 -48.93
N MET A 256 35.09 2.63 -47.71
CA MET A 256 34.50 3.26 -46.52
C MET A 256 35.39 3.06 -45.28
N LYS A 257 36.24 4.05 -45.01
CA LYS A 257 36.88 4.24 -43.70
C LYS A 257 36.46 5.54 -43.01
N ASN A 258 35.31 6.11 -43.40
CA ASN A 258 34.72 7.30 -42.79
C ASN A 258 33.22 7.09 -42.59
N SER A 259 32.82 6.48 -41.46
CA SER A 259 31.61 6.84 -40.71
C SER A 259 31.53 6.01 -39.41
N ILE A 260 32.51 6.20 -38.52
CA ILE A 260 32.28 5.97 -37.09
C ILE A 260 31.79 7.31 -36.57
N ASN A 261 30.49 7.56 -36.72
CA ASN A 261 29.66 8.49 -35.93
C ASN A 261 28.41 8.83 -36.74
N GLY A 262 27.30 8.16 -36.42
CA GLY A 262 26.01 8.54 -36.98
C GLY A 262 24.96 7.46 -36.75
N HIS A 263 24.08 7.73 -35.79
CA HIS A 263 22.78 7.07 -35.63
C HIS A 263 22.10 6.86 -36.99
N LEU A 264 22.06 5.62 -37.50
CA LEU A 264 21.30 5.31 -38.70
C LEU A 264 19.84 5.07 -38.32
N LYS A 265 19.02 6.10 -38.55
CA LYS A 265 17.55 6.04 -38.62
C LYS A 265 17.15 5.03 -39.71
N LYS A 266 16.24 4.12 -39.37
CA LYS A 266 15.63 3.16 -40.30
C LYS A 266 14.48 3.86 -41.04
N SER A 267 14.74 4.35 -42.25
CA SER A 267 13.71 4.74 -43.22
C SER A 267 13.96 4.03 -44.54
N ASP A 268 12.95 3.25 -44.93
CA ASP A 268 12.52 2.88 -46.28
C ASP A 268 13.51 2.20 -47.24
N LEU A 269 13.31 0.91 -47.48
CA LEU A 269 13.57 0.24 -48.76
C LEU A 269 12.60 -0.96 -48.91
N PRO A 270 12.22 -1.36 -50.14
CA PRO A 270 10.89 -1.87 -50.45
C PRO A 270 10.74 -3.38 -50.32
N SER A 271 9.49 -3.77 -50.09
CA SER A 271 8.97 -5.14 -50.12
C SER A 271 9.28 -5.85 -51.45
N GLY A 272 10.01 -6.97 -51.37
CA GLY A 272 10.24 -7.87 -52.49
C GLY A 272 10.68 -9.26 -52.02
N GLN A 273 9.73 -10.21 -52.04
CA GLN A 273 9.81 -11.68 -52.06
C GLN A 273 11.13 -12.37 -51.62
N THR A 274 11.07 -13.16 -50.54
CA THR A 274 11.92 -14.36 -50.37
C THR A 274 11.19 -15.46 -49.61
N THR A 275 10.62 -16.43 -50.35
CA THR A 275 10.08 -17.70 -49.83
C THR A 275 11.16 -18.73 -49.46
N ASN A 276 12.45 -18.38 -49.49
CA ASN A 276 13.56 -19.32 -49.22
C ASN A 276 14.43 -18.98 -47.98
N GLN A 277 14.00 -18.09 -47.08
CA GLN A 277 14.77 -17.75 -45.86
C GLN A 277 14.49 -18.65 -44.64
N LYS A 278 13.58 -19.61 -44.72
CA LYS A 278 13.13 -20.40 -43.54
C LYS A 278 14.08 -21.51 -43.07
N LYS A 279 15.23 -21.73 -43.73
CA LYS A 279 16.08 -22.92 -43.47
C LYS A 279 17.41 -22.64 -42.75
N GLU A 280 17.79 -21.38 -42.55
CA GLU A 280 19.06 -20.98 -41.89
C GLU A 280 18.90 -20.20 -40.56
N GLU A 281 17.69 -20.12 -40.00
CA GLU A 281 17.44 -19.45 -38.71
C GLU A 281 17.68 -20.36 -37.48
N ASN A 282 18.51 -21.41 -37.62
CA ASN A 282 18.62 -22.50 -36.64
C ASN A 282 19.97 -22.60 -35.87
N SER A 283 20.87 -21.62 -35.92
CA SER A 283 22.19 -21.74 -35.28
C SER A 283 22.61 -20.60 -34.35
N PHE A 284 21.80 -20.27 -33.34
CA PHE A 284 22.34 -19.80 -32.05
C PHE A 284 21.32 -19.95 -30.91
N LYS A 285 21.13 -21.18 -30.40
CA LYS A 285 20.30 -21.39 -29.22
C LYS A 285 21.14 -21.13 -27.97
N GLN A 286 20.86 -20.03 -27.28
CA GLN A 286 21.36 -19.75 -25.93
C GLN A 286 21.18 -20.98 -25.03
N GLY A 287 22.18 -21.26 -24.18
CA GLY A 287 22.05 -22.24 -23.11
C GLY A 287 20.91 -21.88 -22.14
N ALA A 288 20.36 -22.87 -21.44
CA ALA A 288 19.21 -22.69 -20.54
C ALA A 288 19.44 -21.57 -19.50
N TRP A 289 20.66 -21.48 -18.94
CA TRP A 289 21.05 -20.43 -18.00
C TRP A 289 21.09 -19.03 -18.60
N GLY A 290 21.55 -18.89 -19.85
CA GLY A 290 21.54 -17.60 -20.55
C GLY A 290 20.12 -17.08 -20.79
N ARG A 291 19.19 -17.98 -21.13
CA ARG A 291 17.76 -17.63 -21.25
C ARG A 291 17.16 -17.18 -19.93
N PHE A 292 17.49 -17.90 -18.85
CA PHE A 292 17.03 -17.55 -17.51
C PHE A 292 17.54 -16.18 -17.06
N LEU A 293 18.84 -15.88 -17.23
CA LEU A 293 19.42 -14.59 -16.86
C LEU A 293 18.84 -13.43 -17.66
N LEU A 294 18.54 -13.63 -18.95
CA LEU A 294 17.89 -12.63 -19.79
C LEU A 294 16.50 -12.23 -19.27
N CYS A 295 15.77 -13.14 -18.62
CA CYS A 295 14.47 -12.82 -18.01
C CYS A 295 14.59 -11.74 -16.92
N PHE A 296 15.74 -11.61 -16.27
CA PHE A 296 15.98 -10.62 -15.21
C PHE A 296 16.68 -9.35 -15.73
N SER A 297 17.04 -9.28 -17.02
CA SER A 297 17.69 -8.09 -17.57
C SER A 297 16.77 -6.87 -17.51
N ILE A 298 17.18 -5.85 -16.77
CA ILE A 298 16.47 -4.57 -16.71
C ILE A 298 16.49 -3.93 -18.09
N TYR A 299 17.61 -3.98 -18.81
CA TYR A 299 17.75 -3.35 -20.12
C TYR A 299 16.71 -3.87 -21.13
N SER A 300 16.69 -5.17 -21.40
CA SER A 300 15.74 -5.78 -22.34
C SER A 300 14.29 -5.63 -21.88
N ASN A 301 14.02 -5.83 -20.58
CA ASN A 301 12.67 -5.70 -20.06
C ASN A 301 12.16 -4.26 -20.13
N THR A 302 12.99 -3.25 -19.86
CA THR A 302 12.61 -1.83 -19.99
C THR A 302 12.34 -1.45 -21.43
N LEU A 303 13.16 -1.92 -22.39
CA LEU A 303 12.89 -1.73 -23.81
C LEU A 303 11.57 -2.38 -24.24
N LEU A 304 11.24 -3.55 -23.68
CA LEU A 304 9.96 -4.23 -23.93
C LEU A 304 8.78 -3.45 -23.32
N ILE A 305 8.91 -2.97 -22.08
CA ILE A 305 7.85 -2.22 -21.37
C ILE A 305 7.58 -0.88 -22.04
N LEU A 306 8.62 -0.19 -22.50
CA LEU A 306 8.51 1.10 -23.19
C LEU A 306 8.19 0.96 -24.69
N ASN A 307 8.06 -0.26 -25.20
CA ASN A 307 7.71 -0.49 -26.59
C ASN A 307 6.22 -0.17 -26.84
N THR A 308 5.97 0.88 -27.60
CA THR A 308 4.62 1.32 -27.98
C THR A 308 4.09 0.66 -29.26
N LYS A 309 4.87 -0.23 -29.89
CA LYS A 309 4.43 -0.95 -31.08
C LYS A 309 3.33 -1.95 -30.73
N LEU A 310 2.15 -1.72 -31.28
CA LEU A 310 1.00 -2.60 -31.11
C LEU A 310 1.07 -3.77 -32.12
N GLY A 311 0.91 -4.99 -31.62
CA GLY A 311 0.74 -6.16 -32.48
C GLY A 311 -0.58 -6.07 -33.26
N GLN A 312 -0.63 -6.69 -34.43
CA GLN A 312 -1.85 -6.76 -35.27
C GLN A 312 -3.05 -7.37 -34.52
N ASP A 313 -2.79 -8.12 -33.45
CA ASP A 313 -3.79 -8.83 -32.66
C ASP A 313 -4.33 -8.04 -31.45
N SER A 314 -3.86 -6.81 -31.25
CA SER A 314 -4.25 -5.97 -30.11
C SER A 314 -5.45 -5.07 -30.41
N VAL A 315 -6.40 -5.00 -29.46
CA VAL A 315 -7.56 -4.12 -29.55
C VAL A 315 -7.21 -2.77 -28.91
N ARG A 316 -6.90 -1.77 -29.73
CA ARG A 316 -6.38 -0.46 -29.30
C ARG A 316 -7.25 0.22 -28.23
N THR A 317 -8.56 0.25 -28.42
CA THR A 317 -9.51 0.91 -27.50
C THR A 317 -9.46 0.32 -26.09
N ILE A 318 -9.24 -1.00 -25.97
CA ILE A 318 -9.16 -1.68 -24.67
C ILE A 318 -7.93 -1.23 -23.88
N HIS A 319 -6.81 -0.93 -24.55
CA HIS A 319 -5.63 -0.40 -23.88
C HIS A 319 -5.90 0.98 -23.26
N GLY A 320 -6.64 1.85 -23.97
CA GLY A 320 -7.06 3.15 -23.43
C GLY A 320 -8.02 3.02 -22.24
N LEU A 321 -9.02 2.14 -22.35
CA LEU A 321 -9.96 1.86 -21.26
C LEU A 321 -9.26 1.32 -20.00
N ARG A 322 -8.27 0.43 -20.17
CA ARG A 322 -7.47 -0.09 -19.06
C ARG A 322 -6.67 1.00 -18.38
N PHE A 323 -6.08 1.92 -19.15
CA PHE A 323 -5.32 3.04 -18.58
C PHE A 323 -6.21 3.93 -17.70
N LEU A 324 -7.35 4.39 -18.23
CA LEU A 324 -8.30 5.21 -17.48
C LEU A 324 -8.86 4.47 -16.26
N GLY A 325 -9.18 3.18 -16.41
CA GLY A 325 -9.62 2.34 -15.30
C GLY A 325 -8.56 2.18 -14.21
N MET A 326 -7.27 2.03 -14.57
CA MET A 326 -6.18 1.95 -13.59
C MET A 326 -6.05 3.26 -12.80
N CYS A 327 -6.12 4.42 -13.48
CA CYS A 327 -6.14 5.71 -12.81
C CYS A 327 -7.32 5.85 -11.84
N TRP A 328 -8.51 5.39 -12.25
CA TRP A 328 -9.70 5.41 -11.40
C TRP A 328 -9.54 4.54 -10.14
N ILE A 329 -9.05 3.30 -10.28
CA ILE A 329 -8.78 2.40 -9.15
C ILE A 329 -7.76 3.01 -8.17
N VAL A 330 -6.66 3.58 -8.70
CA VAL A 330 -5.63 4.23 -7.87
C VAL A 330 -6.21 5.41 -7.09
N MET A 331 -7.00 6.26 -7.74
CA MET A 331 -7.68 7.39 -7.10
C MET A 331 -8.59 6.93 -5.96
N VAL A 332 -9.44 5.93 -6.22
CA VAL A 332 -10.38 5.37 -5.24
C VAL A 332 -9.65 4.81 -4.02
N HIS A 333 -8.63 3.96 -4.21
CA HIS A 333 -7.90 3.38 -3.09
C HIS A 333 -7.13 4.42 -2.28
N THR A 334 -6.66 5.49 -2.93
CA THR A 334 -6.03 6.62 -2.23
C THR A 334 -7.01 7.27 -1.25
N VAL A 335 -8.24 7.54 -1.70
CA VAL A 335 -9.30 8.13 -0.84
C VAL A 335 -9.73 7.16 0.26
N PHE A 336 -9.89 5.86 -0.03
CA PHE A 336 -10.24 4.87 0.99
C PHE A 336 -9.19 4.79 2.09
N TYR A 337 -7.90 4.71 1.76
CA TYR A 337 -6.85 4.69 2.77
C TYR A 337 -6.72 6.04 3.50
N MET A 338 -7.03 7.16 2.84
CA MET A 338 -7.07 8.47 3.49
C MET A 338 -8.12 8.55 4.61
N SER A 339 -9.21 7.78 4.54
CA SER A 339 -10.27 7.81 5.56
C SER A 339 -9.81 7.42 6.97
N ASP A 340 -8.77 6.58 7.10
CA ASP A 340 -8.16 6.22 8.40
C ASP A 340 -7.36 7.40 9.02
N TYR A 341 -7.08 8.44 8.22
CA TYR A 341 -6.31 9.64 8.59
C TYR A 341 -7.13 10.93 8.50
N ALA A 342 -8.39 10.84 8.10
CA ALA A 342 -9.26 12.00 7.94
C ALA A 342 -9.85 12.41 9.28
N ASP A 343 -9.56 13.65 9.68
CA ASP A 343 -10.34 14.35 10.69
C ASP A 343 -11.79 14.48 10.20
N ASN A 344 -12.75 14.53 11.12
CA ASN A 344 -14.16 14.74 10.83
C ASN A 344 -14.78 13.73 9.83
N LYS A 345 -14.64 12.42 10.09
CA LYS A 345 -15.16 11.36 9.19
C LYS A 345 -16.63 11.56 8.75
N PRO A 346 -17.57 11.95 9.63
CA PRO A 346 -18.93 12.33 9.24
C PRO A 346 -19.03 13.41 8.15
N GLU A 347 -18.19 14.43 8.19
CA GLU A 347 -18.17 15.50 7.19
C GLU A 347 -17.72 14.95 5.82
N ALA A 348 -16.68 14.11 5.82
CA ALA A 348 -16.25 13.41 4.61
C ALA A 348 -17.34 12.49 4.04
N PHE A 349 -18.14 11.86 4.91
CA PHE A 349 -19.29 11.04 4.50
C PHE A 349 -20.37 11.90 3.82
N VAL A 350 -20.74 13.04 4.40
CA VAL A 350 -21.70 13.99 3.78
C VAL A 350 -21.17 14.50 2.44
N MET A 351 -19.88 14.83 2.36
CA MET A 351 -19.25 15.26 1.11
C MET A 351 -19.31 14.18 0.02
N SER A 352 -19.34 12.89 0.40
CA SER A 352 -19.41 11.77 -0.55
C SER A 352 -20.72 11.73 -1.35
N GLU A 353 -21.78 12.37 -0.86
CA GLU A 353 -23.08 12.48 -1.54
C GLU A 353 -23.06 13.46 -2.73
N GLY A 354 -22.02 14.29 -2.85
CA GLY A 354 -21.87 15.24 -3.95
C GLY A 354 -21.73 14.56 -5.32
N LEU A 355 -22.37 15.13 -6.35
CA LEU A 355 -22.43 14.56 -7.71
C LEU A 355 -21.05 14.16 -8.27
N PHE A 356 -20.03 15.01 -8.10
CA PHE A 356 -18.69 14.72 -8.60
C PHE A 356 -17.96 13.65 -7.78
N VAL A 357 -18.27 13.54 -6.49
CA VAL A 357 -17.65 12.54 -5.59
C VAL A 357 -18.26 11.16 -5.82
N GLN A 358 -19.46 11.06 -6.41
CA GLN A 358 -20.08 9.78 -6.79
C GLN A 358 -19.23 8.94 -7.75
N ILE A 359 -18.33 9.56 -8.53
CA ILE A 359 -17.33 8.84 -9.34
C ILE A 359 -16.42 7.99 -8.44
N VAL A 360 -16.06 8.52 -7.27
CA VAL A 360 -15.24 7.80 -6.28
C VAL A 360 -16.13 6.90 -5.42
N ALA A 361 -17.29 7.37 -4.97
CA ALA A 361 -18.17 6.62 -4.07
C ALA A 361 -18.71 5.32 -4.71
N ASN A 362 -19.04 5.35 -6.01
CA ASN A 362 -19.48 4.18 -6.78
C ASN A 362 -18.31 3.42 -7.43
N SER A 363 -17.22 3.23 -6.69
CA SER A 363 -15.98 2.64 -7.22
C SER A 363 -16.13 1.20 -7.74
N THR A 364 -17.16 0.48 -7.32
CA THR A 364 -17.44 -0.90 -7.76
C THR A 364 -17.58 -1.01 -9.28
N LEU A 365 -18.13 0.02 -9.93
CA LEU A 365 -18.28 0.10 -11.39
C LEU A 365 -16.94 0.04 -12.14
N SER A 366 -15.88 0.59 -11.54
CA SER A 366 -14.54 0.50 -12.12
C SER A 366 -14.07 -0.95 -12.17
N VAL A 367 -14.33 -1.73 -11.11
CA VAL A 367 -13.92 -3.13 -11.02
C VAL A 367 -14.71 -3.99 -12.03
N ASP A 368 -16.00 -3.72 -12.20
CA ASP A 368 -16.84 -4.40 -13.20
C ASP A 368 -16.30 -4.25 -14.62
N THR A 369 -15.80 -3.04 -14.95
CA THR A 369 -15.17 -2.77 -16.25
C THR A 369 -13.93 -3.66 -16.47
N PHE A 370 -13.12 -3.88 -15.44
CA PHE A 370 -11.97 -4.79 -15.52
C PHE A 370 -12.37 -6.26 -15.67
N PHE A 371 -13.42 -6.70 -14.98
CA PHE A 371 -13.93 -8.06 -15.15
C PHE A 371 -14.48 -8.28 -16.56
N PHE A 372 -15.23 -7.32 -17.09
CA PHE A 372 -15.73 -7.38 -18.47
C PHE A 372 -14.58 -7.47 -19.49
N ILE A 373 -13.60 -6.56 -19.39
CA ILE A 373 -12.44 -6.55 -20.29
C ILE A 373 -11.64 -7.86 -20.20
N SER A 374 -11.50 -8.42 -18.99
CA SER A 374 -10.77 -9.67 -18.77
C SER A 374 -11.48 -10.86 -19.42
N GLY A 375 -12.81 -10.99 -19.22
CA GLY A 375 -13.60 -12.03 -19.87
C GLY A 375 -13.62 -11.91 -21.40
N PHE A 376 -13.77 -10.68 -21.92
CA PHE A 376 -13.70 -10.40 -23.35
C PHE A 376 -12.36 -10.83 -23.94
N LEU A 377 -11.23 -10.45 -23.32
CA LEU A 377 -9.90 -10.74 -23.86
C LEU A 377 -9.58 -12.24 -23.83
N VAL A 378 -9.99 -12.96 -22.77
CA VAL A 378 -9.83 -14.42 -22.70
C VAL A 378 -10.57 -15.09 -23.86
N SER A 379 -11.82 -14.70 -24.09
CA SER A 379 -12.66 -15.24 -25.18
C SER A 379 -12.08 -14.90 -26.55
N TYR A 380 -11.75 -13.63 -26.78
CA TYR A 380 -11.20 -13.14 -28.04
C TYR A 380 -9.91 -13.86 -28.44
N LEU A 381 -8.95 -13.98 -27.50
CA LEU A 381 -7.68 -14.65 -27.76
C LEU A 381 -7.87 -16.16 -27.96
N TYR A 382 -8.78 -16.79 -27.21
CA TYR A 382 -9.08 -18.21 -27.36
C TYR A 382 -9.63 -18.54 -28.76
N TYR A 383 -10.67 -17.83 -29.21
CA TYR A 383 -11.26 -18.07 -30.54
C TYR A 383 -10.27 -17.74 -31.66
N LYS A 384 -9.45 -16.71 -31.49
CA LYS A 384 -8.44 -16.32 -32.47
C LYS A 384 -7.32 -17.35 -32.62
N GLU A 385 -6.80 -17.86 -31.51
CA GLU A 385 -5.79 -18.94 -31.53
C GLU A 385 -6.35 -20.20 -32.20
N LYS A 386 -7.61 -20.53 -31.91
CA LYS A 386 -8.31 -21.66 -32.52
C LYS A 386 -8.57 -21.47 -34.01
N SER A 387 -8.85 -20.24 -34.46
CA SER A 387 -9.02 -19.92 -35.89
C SER A 387 -7.69 -19.95 -36.66
N ARG A 388 -6.55 -19.73 -35.99
CA ARG A 388 -5.22 -19.71 -36.62
C ARG A 388 -4.63 -21.10 -36.79
N LYS A 389 -4.94 -22.02 -35.87
CA LYS A 389 -4.68 -23.44 -36.06
C LYS A 389 -5.68 -23.94 -37.12
N GLN A 390 -5.18 -24.50 -38.23
CA GLN A 390 -6.05 -25.14 -39.22
C GLN A 390 -6.98 -26.12 -38.50
N PRO A 391 -8.24 -26.29 -38.95
CA PRO A 391 -9.08 -27.35 -38.43
C PRO A 391 -8.39 -28.67 -38.78
N ASP A 392 -7.65 -29.25 -37.83
CA ASP A 392 -7.24 -30.64 -37.94
C ASP A 392 -8.53 -31.44 -38.13
N THR A 393 -8.70 -31.99 -39.33
CA THR A 393 -9.88 -32.66 -39.87
C THR A 393 -10.17 -33.99 -39.18
N GLY A 394 -9.84 -34.13 -37.90
CA GLY A 394 -10.00 -35.37 -37.14
C GLY A 394 -9.85 -35.26 -35.63
N LEU A 395 -9.90 -34.06 -35.03
CA LEU A 395 -9.81 -33.95 -33.57
C LEU A 395 -11.13 -34.36 -32.91
N THR A 396 -11.25 -35.63 -32.51
CA THR A 396 -12.30 -36.09 -31.60
C THR A 396 -12.26 -35.22 -30.34
N ILE A 397 -13.34 -34.48 -30.07
CA ILE A 397 -13.46 -33.65 -28.87
C ILE A 397 -13.63 -34.59 -27.67
N THR A 398 -12.53 -35.08 -27.12
CA THR A 398 -12.57 -35.90 -25.90
C THR A 398 -12.64 -35.01 -24.67
N PHE A 399 -13.47 -35.38 -23.69
CA PHE A 399 -13.57 -34.72 -22.39
C PHE A 399 -12.19 -34.50 -21.74
N LYS A 400 -11.31 -35.51 -21.80
CA LYS A 400 -9.92 -35.44 -21.29
C LYS A 400 -9.09 -34.31 -21.92
N SER A 401 -9.27 -34.06 -23.22
CA SER A 401 -8.55 -32.98 -23.93
C SER A 401 -9.02 -31.60 -23.46
N ARG A 402 -10.34 -31.42 -23.27
CA ARG A 402 -10.92 -30.15 -22.77
C ARG A 402 -10.56 -29.86 -21.32
N VAL A 403 -10.55 -30.89 -20.46
CA VAL A 403 -10.09 -30.75 -19.08
C VAL A 403 -8.61 -30.38 -19.02
N SER A 404 -7.77 -31.01 -19.86
CA SER A 404 -6.35 -30.66 -19.95
C SER A 404 -6.15 -29.21 -20.40
N GLU A 405 -6.90 -28.76 -21.41
CA GLU A 405 -6.87 -27.37 -21.89
C GLU A 405 -7.30 -26.37 -20.81
N PHE A 406 -8.38 -26.67 -20.08
CA PHE A 406 -8.83 -25.89 -18.92
C PHE A 406 -7.74 -25.77 -17.86
N CYS A 407 -7.20 -26.91 -17.40
CA CYS A 407 -6.15 -26.95 -16.37
C CYS A 407 -4.89 -26.20 -16.83
N LEU A 408 -4.52 -26.29 -18.10
CA LEU A 408 -3.38 -25.55 -18.66
C LEU A 408 -3.61 -24.04 -18.67
N MET A 409 -4.80 -23.58 -19.05
CA MET A 409 -5.13 -22.15 -19.06
C MET A 409 -5.18 -21.56 -17.64
N VAL A 410 -5.80 -22.28 -16.70
CA VAL A 410 -5.90 -21.87 -15.29
C VAL A 410 -4.51 -21.86 -14.63
N SER A 411 -3.70 -22.92 -14.82
CA SER A 411 -2.35 -23.00 -14.24
C SER A 411 -1.41 -21.92 -14.79
N ARG A 412 -1.46 -21.62 -16.10
CA ARG A 412 -0.69 -20.52 -16.69
C ARG A 412 -1.06 -19.17 -16.09
N ARG A 413 -2.35 -18.95 -15.81
CA ARG A 413 -2.82 -17.74 -15.15
C ARG A 413 -2.36 -17.66 -13.70
N PHE A 414 -2.45 -18.76 -12.96
CA PHE A 414 -1.93 -18.88 -11.60
C PHE A 414 -0.43 -18.54 -11.55
N LEU A 415 0.40 -19.20 -12.36
CA LEU A 415 1.84 -18.96 -12.41
C LEU A 415 2.20 -17.53 -12.82
N ARG A 416 1.34 -16.84 -13.58
CA ARG A 416 1.54 -15.45 -13.99
C ARG A 416 1.18 -14.45 -12.89
N LEU A 417 0.07 -14.65 -12.17
CA LEU A 417 -0.47 -13.67 -11.22
C LEU A 417 0.13 -13.82 -9.82
N THR A 418 0.33 -15.06 -9.37
CA THR A 418 0.75 -15.38 -8.01
C THR A 418 2.06 -14.69 -7.60
N PRO A 419 3.13 -14.62 -8.41
CA PRO A 419 4.38 -13.99 -7.98
C PRO A 419 4.22 -12.50 -7.63
N ALA A 420 3.51 -11.75 -8.48
CA ALA A 420 3.25 -10.34 -8.23
C ALA A 420 2.34 -10.15 -7.00
N TYR A 421 1.32 -10.99 -6.85
CA TYR A 421 0.41 -10.92 -5.72
C TYR A 421 1.11 -11.20 -4.37
N MET A 422 1.95 -12.24 -4.33
CA MET A 422 2.74 -12.57 -3.13
C MET A 422 3.74 -11.47 -2.78
N ALA A 423 4.34 -10.81 -3.78
CA ALA A 423 5.22 -9.66 -3.56
C ALA A 423 4.46 -8.48 -2.93
N VAL A 424 3.26 -8.16 -3.43
CA VAL A 424 2.41 -7.10 -2.86
C VAL A 424 2.01 -7.43 -1.42
N LEU A 425 1.56 -8.66 -1.14
CA LEU A 425 1.23 -9.09 0.22
C LEU A 425 2.42 -8.94 1.17
N ALA A 426 3.61 -9.37 0.74
CA ALA A 426 4.82 -9.25 1.53
C ALA A 426 5.17 -7.78 1.86
N ILE A 427 5.09 -6.89 0.86
CA ILE A 427 5.31 -5.44 1.03
C ILE A 427 4.28 -4.85 1.99
N THR A 428 3.00 -5.18 1.83
CA THR A 428 1.93 -4.70 2.71
C THR A 428 2.14 -5.14 4.15
N THR A 429 2.55 -6.38 4.40
CA THR A 429 2.84 -6.86 5.77
C THR A 429 4.02 -6.10 6.40
N ILE A 430 5.11 -5.86 5.67
CA ILE A 430 6.24 -5.07 6.18
C ILE A 430 5.79 -3.64 6.50
N ASN A 431 5.11 -3.00 5.55
CA ASN A 431 4.64 -1.62 5.70
C ASN A 431 3.73 -1.52 6.94
N MET A 432 2.75 -2.40 7.09
CA MET A 432 1.82 -2.34 8.23
C MET A 432 2.53 -2.65 9.57
N THR A 433 3.52 -3.55 9.58
CA THR A 433 4.34 -3.83 10.77
C THR A 433 5.12 -2.59 11.20
N TRP A 434 5.71 -1.87 10.24
CA TRP A 434 6.42 -0.62 10.49
C TRP A 434 5.44 0.46 10.97
N TYR A 435 4.35 0.68 10.24
CA TYR A 435 3.33 1.68 10.57
C TYR A 435 2.73 1.48 11.96
N SER A 436 2.41 0.24 12.35
CA SER A 436 1.83 -0.06 13.67
C SER A 436 2.70 0.40 14.85
N ARG A 437 4.03 0.45 14.64
CA ARG A 437 5.02 0.84 15.65
C ARG A 437 5.44 2.30 15.57
N THR A 438 5.48 2.89 14.37
CA THR A 438 6.02 4.24 14.16
C THR A 438 4.97 5.32 14.00
N SER A 439 3.77 4.95 13.56
CA SER A 439 2.69 5.90 13.27
C SER A 439 1.93 6.28 14.53
N ILE A 440 1.57 7.56 14.62
CA ILE A 440 0.65 8.05 15.64
C ILE A 440 -0.78 7.57 15.33
N PHE A 441 -1.10 7.32 14.06
CA PHE A 441 -2.43 6.92 13.63
C PHE A 441 -2.72 5.44 13.92
N HIS A 442 -3.99 5.13 14.16
CA HIS A 442 -4.45 3.74 14.25
C HIS A 442 -5.09 3.36 12.92
N MET A 443 -4.54 2.33 12.29
CA MET A 443 -5.05 1.85 11.00
C MET A 443 -6.06 0.73 11.24
N THR A 444 -7.19 0.82 10.56
CA THR A 444 -8.25 -0.19 10.67
C THR A 444 -7.78 -1.53 10.09
N GLU A 445 -6.96 -1.50 9.04
CA GLU A 445 -6.39 -2.71 8.46
C GLU A 445 -5.14 -3.17 9.23
N ARG A 446 -5.29 -4.29 9.96
CA ARG A 446 -4.22 -4.92 10.75
C ARG A 446 -3.56 -6.10 10.04
N ALA A 447 -3.03 -5.85 8.84
CA ALA A 447 -2.35 -6.87 8.05
C ALA A 447 -1.11 -7.46 8.77
N ASP A 448 -0.52 -6.71 9.71
CA ASP A 448 0.55 -7.15 10.62
C ASP A 448 0.15 -8.35 11.49
N LEU A 449 -1.13 -8.43 11.90
CA LEU A 449 -1.65 -9.49 12.76
C LEU A 449 -2.31 -10.63 11.98
N VAL A 450 -3.00 -10.29 10.88
CA VAL A 450 -3.82 -11.24 10.10
C VAL A 450 -2.97 -12.04 9.12
N CYS A 451 -2.02 -11.39 8.43
CA CYS A 451 -1.25 -12.03 7.36
C CYS A 451 -0.40 -13.22 7.86
N PRO A 452 0.33 -13.15 8.99
CA PRO A 452 1.11 -14.28 9.48
C PRO A 452 0.28 -15.56 9.72
N LYS A 453 -1.01 -15.40 10.04
CA LYS A 453 -1.93 -16.52 10.31
C LYS A 453 -2.57 -17.08 9.03
N TYR A 454 -2.89 -16.22 8.07
CA TYR A 454 -3.78 -16.57 6.94
C TYR A 454 -3.22 -16.29 5.55
N TRP A 455 -1.91 -16.02 5.40
CA TRP A 455 -1.27 -15.75 4.11
C TRP A 455 -1.52 -16.86 3.06
N TRP A 456 -1.55 -18.13 3.49
CA TRP A 456 -1.77 -19.29 2.62
C TRP A 456 -3.15 -19.28 1.95
N ARG A 457 -4.17 -18.70 2.59
CA ARG A 457 -5.51 -18.55 2.02
C ARG A 457 -5.49 -17.61 0.81
N ASN A 458 -4.64 -16.58 0.86
CA ASN A 458 -4.42 -15.67 -0.26
C ASN A 458 -3.63 -16.37 -1.39
N LEU A 459 -2.60 -17.15 -1.07
CA LEU A 459 -1.85 -17.93 -2.07
C LEU A 459 -2.77 -18.86 -2.90
N LEU A 460 -3.75 -19.48 -2.23
CA LEU A 460 -4.71 -20.39 -2.87
C LEU A 460 -5.91 -19.66 -3.52
N TYR A 461 -6.00 -18.33 -3.40
CA TYR A 461 -7.15 -17.52 -3.83
C TYR A 461 -8.49 -17.96 -3.22
N ILE A 462 -8.50 -18.46 -1.98
CA ILE A 462 -9.72 -18.93 -1.27
C ILE A 462 -10.12 -18.04 -0.10
N ASN A 463 -9.46 -16.90 0.09
CA ASN A 463 -9.73 -15.98 1.20
C ASN A 463 -11.21 -15.55 1.24
N ASN A 464 -11.90 -15.48 0.09
CA ASN A 464 -13.32 -15.11 -0.02
C ASN A 464 -14.30 -16.12 0.59
N MET A 465 -13.84 -17.32 0.98
CA MET A 465 -14.69 -18.33 1.62
C MET A 465 -14.74 -18.19 3.15
N PHE A 466 -14.08 -17.19 3.71
CA PHE A 466 -13.93 -16.99 5.15
C PHE A 466 -14.47 -15.62 5.58
N ASN A 467 -14.63 -15.42 6.90
CA ASN A 467 -15.15 -14.18 7.47
C ASN A 467 -14.22 -12.99 7.21
N ARG A 468 -14.81 -11.80 7.00
CA ARG A 468 -14.07 -10.56 6.68
C ARG A 468 -13.00 -10.18 7.71
N GLU A 469 -13.20 -10.52 8.98
CA GLU A 469 -12.26 -10.24 10.07
C GLU A 469 -10.97 -11.06 9.98
N GLU A 470 -11.02 -12.22 9.31
CA GLU A 470 -9.86 -13.10 9.11
C GLU A 470 -9.17 -12.87 7.75
N MET A 471 -9.67 -11.93 6.95
CA MET A 471 -9.18 -11.66 5.60
C MET A 471 -8.21 -10.49 5.60
N VAL A 472 -7.12 -10.63 4.86
CA VAL A 472 -6.29 -9.49 4.45
C VAL A 472 -7.08 -8.73 3.38
N ARG A 473 -7.34 -7.43 3.58
CA ARG A 473 -8.30 -6.65 2.76
C ARG A 473 -7.83 -6.45 1.31
N THR A 474 -6.53 -6.62 1.03
CA THR A 474 -5.98 -6.62 -0.34
C THR A 474 -6.32 -7.88 -1.15
N GLY A 475 -6.79 -8.96 -0.52
CA GLY A 475 -7.02 -10.24 -1.19
C GLY A 475 -8.36 -10.52 -1.87
N PRO A 476 -9.51 -9.93 -1.45
CA PRO A 476 -10.81 -10.33 -1.99
C PRO A 476 -10.98 -10.08 -3.49
N THR A 477 -10.48 -8.94 -3.97
CA THR A 477 -10.61 -8.51 -5.37
C THR A 477 -9.85 -9.43 -6.32
N LEU A 478 -8.60 -9.78 -5.98
CA LEU A 478 -7.76 -10.67 -6.79
C LEU A 478 -8.24 -12.12 -6.75
N ALA A 479 -8.76 -12.59 -5.61
CA ALA A 479 -9.40 -13.91 -5.54
C ALA A 479 -10.67 -13.98 -6.36
N TRP A 480 -11.50 -12.94 -6.33
CA TRP A 480 -12.68 -12.87 -7.18
C TRP A 480 -12.30 -12.83 -8.66
N GLU A 481 -11.28 -12.04 -9.04
CA GLU A 481 -10.77 -12.02 -10.41
C GLU A 481 -10.25 -13.39 -10.87
N TYR A 482 -9.56 -14.11 -9.97
CA TYR A 482 -9.05 -15.45 -10.25
C TYR A 482 -10.19 -16.46 -10.46
N MET A 483 -11.15 -16.49 -9.53
CA MET A 483 -12.33 -17.36 -9.59
C MET A 483 -13.18 -17.06 -10.83
N LEU A 484 -13.51 -15.79 -11.07
CA LEU A 484 -14.36 -15.39 -12.20
C LEU A 484 -13.74 -15.72 -13.55
N ALA A 485 -12.45 -15.48 -13.78
CA ALA A 485 -11.90 -15.87 -15.07
C ALA A 485 -11.65 -17.38 -15.19
N SER A 486 -11.58 -18.13 -14.08
CA SER A 486 -11.66 -19.60 -14.16
C SER A 486 -13.05 -20.04 -14.65
N VAL A 487 -14.12 -19.42 -14.13
CA VAL A 487 -15.49 -19.60 -14.64
C VAL A 487 -15.58 -19.16 -16.11
N GLY A 488 -15.03 -18.00 -16.48
CA GLY A 488 -15.03 -17.51 -17.85
C GLY A 488 -14.32 -18.46 -18.83
N ILE A 489 -13.16 -19.00 -18.46
CA ILE A 489 -12.46 -20.02 -19.26
C ILE A 489 -13.36 -21.26 -19.42
N LEU A 490 -13.96 -21.75 -18.34
CA LEU A 490 -14.88 -22.89 -18.39
C LEU A 490 -16.07 -22.61 -19.33
N SER A 491 -16.69 -21.44 -19.23
CA SER A 491 -17.79 -21.02 -20.10
C SER A 491 -17.36 -20.97 -21.57
N THR A 492 -16.19 -20.40 -21.89
CA THR A 492 -15.68 -20.36 -23.27
C THR A 492 -15.43 -21.76 -23.83
N LEU A 493 -14.89 -22.67 -23.03
CA LEU A 493 -14.69 -24.06 -23.43
C LEU A 493 -16.03 -24.75 -23.69
N LEU A 494 -17.00 -24.61 -22.79
CA LEU A 494 -18.35 -25.18 -22.92
C LEU A 494 -19.09 -24.67 -24.16
N VAL A 495 -19.11 -23.35 -24.38
CA VAL A 495 -19.73 -22.75 -25.58
C VAL A 495 -19.02 -23.23 -26.85
N SER A 496 -17.69 -23.30 -26.84
CA SER A 496 -16.94 -23.79 -27.99
C SER A 496 -17.16 -25.28 -28.28
N SER A 497 -17.42 -26.10 -27.25
CA SER A 497 -17.82 -27.49 -27.43
C SER A 497 -19.25 -27.60 -27.93
N ALA A 498 -20.19 -26.82 -27.39
CA ALA A 498 -21.60 -26.82 -27.81
C ALA A 498 -21.76 -26.39 -29.28
N LEU A 499 -21.04 -25.35 -29.70
CA LEU A 499 -21.00 -24.91 -31.10
C LEU A 499 -20.37 -25.97 -31.99
N ALA A 500 -19.26 -26.60 -31.58
CA ALA A 500 -18.63 -27.64 -32.37
C ALA A 500 -19.53 -28.89 -32.49
N THR A 501 -20.17 -29.33 -31.41
CA THR A 501 -21.14 -30.43 -31.45
C THR A 501 -22.37 -30.06 -32.28
N GLY A 502 -22.85 -28.82 -32.22
CA GLY A 502 -23.95 -28.34 -33.06
C GLY A 502 -23.60 -28.35 -34.55
N ILE A 503 -22.40 -27.89 -34.91
CA ILE A 503 -21.90 -27.92 -36.30
C ILE A 503 -21.73 -29.36 -36.79
N ILE A 504 -21.17 -30.26 -35.98
CA ILE A 504 -21.02 -31.69 -36.30
C ILE A 504 -22.39 -32.36 -36.46
N SER A 505 -23.34 -32.06 -35.56
CA SER A 505 -24.72 -32.56 -35.62
C SER A 505 -25.40 -32.10 -36.92
N PHE A 506 -25.26 -30.82 -37.27
CA PHE A 506 -25.78 -30.26 -38.51
C PHE A 506 -25.13 -30.87 -39.77
N SER A 507 -23.80 -31.04 -39.79
CA SER A 507 -23.08 -31.58 -40.94
C SER A 507 -23.38 -33.06 -41.20
N HIS A 508 -23.72 -33.82 -40.16
CA HIS A 508 -24.12 -35.23 -40.26
C HIS A 508 -25.64 -35.43 -40.35
N GLY A 509 -26.44 -34.37 -40.49
CA GLY A 509 -27.89 -34.46 -40.66
C GLY A 509 -28.66 -34.85 -39.39
N TYR A 510 -28.02 -34.81 -38.22
CA TYR A 510 -28.68 -34.97 -36.93
C TYR A 510 -29.39 -33.65 -36.58
N VAL A 511 -30.59 -33.47 -37.11
CA VAL A 511 -31.50 -32.40 -36.69
C VAL A 511 -31.96 -32.72 -35.25
N PRO A 512 -31.84 -31.80 -34.29
CA PRO A 512 -32.49 -31.97 -33.00
C PRO A 512 -34.00 -31.84 -33.22
N THR A 513 -34.69 -32.96 -33.40
CA THR A 513 -36.14 -33.02 -33.48
C THR A 513 -36.74 -32.67 -32.13
N TYR A 514 -37.02 -31.40 -31.91
CA TYR A 514 -38.04 -30.96 -30.98
C TYR A 514 -39.09 -30.19 -31.80
N VAL A 515 -40.34 -30.68 -31.77
CA VAL A 515 -41.56 -30.16 -32.44
C VAL A 515 -41.63 -30.54 -33.94
N THR A 516 -42.45 -31.49 -34.39
CA THR A 516 -43.91 -31.56 -34.32
C THR A 516 -44.43 -33.00 -34.22
N GLN A 517 -44.98 -33.38 -33.06
CA GLN A 517 -45.96 -34.47 -32.95
C GLN A 517 -47.29 -33.81 -32.55
N GLN A 518 -47.99 -33.23 -33.52
CA GLN A 518 -49.40 -32.87 -33.40
C GLN A 518 -49.99 -32.77 -34.80
N HIS A 519 -50.92 -33.70 -35.07
CA HIS A 519 -51.77 -33.93 -36.24
C HIS A 519 -51.44 -35.14 -37.12
N SER A 520 -51.94 -36.29 -36.68
CA SER A 520 -52.87 -37.14 -37.44
C SER A 520 -53.48 -38.17 -36.51
#